data_AF-A0A1F0PQI6-F1
#
_entry.id   AF-A0A1F0PQI6-F1
#
_cell.length_a   1.000
_cell.length_b   1.000
_cell.length_c   1.000
_cell.angle_alpha   90.00
_cell.angle_beta   90.00
_cell.angle_gamma   90.00
#
_symmetry.space_group_name_H-M   'P 1'
#
loop_
_entity.id
_entity.type
_entity.pdbx_description
1 polymer ?
#
loop_
_entity_poly.entity_id
_entity_poly.type
_entity_poly.pdbx_seq_one_letter_code
_entity_poly.pdbx_strand_id
1 'polypeptide(L)'
;MAEGTITDRIVQIMEKEGHTVSTFARKLGISWTSANNIISGRNVPNYETIVRIIENFEWVDANWLVMGQKSEADTDKKKLYSVIAMQQKTIEGQQKTIDRLTTKLVQDLHGESSKKVADVG
;
A
#
# COMPACT_ATOMS: atom_id res chain seq x y z
N MET A 1 -5.84 -8.65 -15.86
CA MET A 1 -5.17 -9.91 -16.29
C MET A 1 -5.16 -10.80 -15.07
N ALA A 2 -5.87 -11.94 -15.10
CA ALA A 2 -5.96 -12.82 -13.94
C ALA A 2 -4.56 -13.35 -13.57
N GLU A 3 -4.15 -13.19 -12.31
CA GLU A 3 -2.84 -13.62 -11.82
C GLU A 3 -2.79 -15.15 -11.64
N GLY A 4 -2.71 -15.89 -12.76
CA GLY A 4 -2.48 -17.34 -12.78
C GLY A 4 -3.54 -18.18 -12.06
N THR A 5 -3.25 -19.48 -11.92
CA THR A 5 -4.03 -20.41 -11.09
C THR A 5 -3.68 -20.24 -9.60
N ILE A 6 -4.46 -20.84 -8.70
CA ILE A 6 -4.11 -20.88 -7.27
C ILE A 6 -2.76 -21.58 -7.05
N THR A 7 -2.45 -22.61 -7.84
CA THR A 7 -1.16 -23.28 -7.79
C THR A 7 -0.03 -22.32 -8.12
N ASP A 8 -0.16 -21.51 -9.17
CA ASP A 8 0.88 -20.54 -9.56
C ASP A 8 1.13 -19.53 -8.44
N ARG A 9 0.08 -19.11 -7.72
CA ARG A 9 0.22 -18.21 -6.56
C ARG A 9 0.88 -18.90 -5.36
N ILE A 10 0.59 -20.18 -5.12
CA ILE A 10 1.27 -20.97 -4.08
C ILE A 10 2.77 -21.13 -4.39
N VAL A 11 3.11 -21.38 -5.66
CA VAL A 11 4.51 -21.42 -6.11
C VAL A 11 5.19 -20.08 -5.88
N GLN A 12 4.53 -18.97 -6.25
CA GLN A 12 5.06 -17.62 -5.98
C GLN A 12 5.30 -17.37 -4.49
N ILE A 13 4.39 -17.79 -3.60
CA ILE A 13 4.58 -17.67 -2.16
C ILE A 13 5.82 -18.46 -1.72
N MET A 14 5.93 -19.71 -2.15
CA MET A 14 7.06 -20.57 -1.79
C MET A 14 8.40 -19.96 -2.24
N GLU A 15 8.48 -19.49 -3.48
CA GLU A 15 9.69 -18.89 -4.05
C GLU A 15 10.06 -17.57 -3.38
N LYS A 16 9.07 -16.70 -3.13
CA LYS A 16 9.29 -15.39 -2.49
C LYS A 16 9.79 -15.52 -1.05
N GLU A 17 9.34 -16.54 -0.34
CA GLU A 17 9.79 -16.85 1.02
C GLU A 17 11.11 -17.66 1.05
N GLY A 18 11.69 -17.97 -0.11
CA GLY A 18 12.95 -18.70 -0.23
C GLY A 18 12.84 -20.16 0.21
N HIS A 19 11.65 -20.76 0.14
CA HIS A 19 11.43 -22.14 0.53
C HIS A 19 11.67 -23.12 -0.63
N THR A 20 12.23 -24.27 -0.29
CA THR A 20 12.13 -25.49 -1.12
C THR A 20 10.79 -26.17 -0.85
N VAL A 21 10.37 -27.10 -1.71
CA VAL A 21 9.17 -27.95 -1.48
C VAL A 21 9.20 -28.58 -0.08
N SER A 22 10.36 -29.04 0.36
CA SER A 22 10.54 -29.70 1.65
C SER A 22 10.40 -28.76 2.84
N THR A 23 11.00 -27.58 2.78
CA THR A 23 10.89 -26.59 3.85
C THR A 23 9.50 -25.96 3.87
N PHE A 24 8.86 -25.78 2.71
CA PHE A 24 7.49 -25.31 2.58
C PHE A 24 6.50 -26.30 3.22
N ALA A 25 6.63 -27.59 2.91
CA ALA A 25 5.81 -28.65 3.51
C ALA A 25 5.93 -28.64 5.05
N ARG A 26 7.15 -28.53 5.56
CA ARG A 26 7.41 -28.45 7.01
C ARG A 26 6.79 -27.21 7.64
N LYS A 27 6.93 -26.04 7.00
CA LYS A 27 6.37 -24.76 7.48
C LYS A 27 4.84 -24.84 7.57
N LEU A 28 4.20 -25.44 6.57
CA LEU A 28 2.75 -25.67 6.55
C LEU A 28 2.31 -26.89 7.37
N GLY A 29 3.22 -27.67 7.96
CA GLY A 29 2.88 -28.90 8.69
C GLY A 29 2.18 -29.97 7.84
N ILE A 30 2.39 -29.99 6.52
CA ILE A 30 1.82 -30.98 5.60
C ILE A 30 2.90 -31.96 5.12
N SER A 31 2.49 -33.08 4.52
CA SER A 31 3.46 -34.03 3.97
C SER A 31 4.16 -33.47 2.73
N TRP A 32 5.42 -33.88 2.53
CA TRP A 32 6.20 -33.52 1.34
C TRP A 32 5.46 -33.87 0.05
N THR A 33 4.90 -35.07 -0.03
CA THR A 33 4.13 -35.54 -1.19
C THR A 33 2.95 -34.64 -1.49
N SER A 34 2.22 -34.19 -0.45
CA SER A 34 1.09 -33.27 -0.63
C SER A 34 1.56 -31.93 -1.17
N ALA A 35 2.60 -31.34 -0.58
CA ALA A 35 3.15 -30.07 -1.05
C ALA A 35 3.66 -30.20 -2.50
N ASN A 36 4.41 -31.26 -2.81
CA ASN A 36 4.97 -31.50 -4.13
C ASN A 36 3.88 -31.66 -5.19
N ASN A 37 2.78 -32.36 -4.89
CA ASN A 37 1.68 -32.55 -5.83
C ASN A 37 0.90 -31.24 -6.09
N ILE A 38 0.78 -30.37 -5.09
CA ILE A 38 0.19 -29.04 -5.25
C ILE A 38 1.08 -28.18 -6.15
N ILE A 39 2.38 -28.09 -5.81
CA ILE A 39 3.37 -27.27 -6.53
C ILE A 39 3.54 -27.73 -7.98
N SER A 40 3.45 -29.04 -8.24
CA SER A 40 3.52 -29.60 -9.59
C SER A 40 2.21 -29.43 -10.39
N GLY A 41 1.17 -28.84 -9.80
CA GLY A 41 -0.14 -28.65 -10.45
C GLY A 41 -0.94 -29.92 -10.67
N ARG A 42 -0.52 -31.07 -10.12
CA ARG A 42 -1.26 -32.34 -10.23
C ARG A 42 -2.53 -32.33 -9.39
N ASN A 43 -2.48 -31.62 -8.25
CA ASN A 43 -3.60 -31.51 -7.33
C ASN A 43 -3.90 -30.05 -6.99
N VAL A 44 -5.17 -29.73 -6.79
CA VAL A 44 -5.63 -28.46 -6.21
C VAL A 44 -5.38 -28.52 -4.68
N PRO A 45 -4.93 -27.42 -4.05
CA PRO A 45 -4.84 -27.36 -2.59
C PRO A 45 -6.21 -27.57 -1.94
N ASN A 46 -6.27 -28.34 -0.86
CA ASN A 46 -7.48 -28.48 -0.07
C ASN A 46 -7.67 -27.27 0.86
N TYR A 47 -8.85 -27.15 1.47
CA TYR A 47 -9.20 -26.06 2.39
C TYR A 47 -8.16 -25.89 3.50
N GLU A 48 -7.78 -26.98 4.17
CA GLU A 48 -6.79 -26.96 5.25
C GLU A 48 -5.45 -26.38 4.79
N THR A 49 -4.99 -26.74 3.59
CA THR A 49 -3.73 -26.19 3.05
C THR A 49 -3.84 -24.69 2.78
N ILE A 50 -4.98 -24.23 2.27
CA ILE A 50 -5.24 -22.80 2.02
C ILE A 50 -5.20 -22.02 3.35
N VAL A 51 -5.89 -22.52 4.38
CA VAL A 51 -5.91 -21.89 5.71
C VAL A 51 -4.49 -21.80 6.26
N ARG A 52 -3.72 -22.90 6.24
CA ARG A 52 -2.36 -22.90 6.77
C ARG A 52 -1.42 -21.95 6.04
N ILE A 53 -1.61 -21.76 4.72
CA ILE A 53 -0.84 -20.78 3.95
C ILE A 53 -1.16 -19.38 4.46
N ILE A 54 -2.44 -19.03 4.60
CA ILE A 54 -2.88 -17.70 5.06
C ILE A 54 -2.38 -17.43 6.49
N GLU A 55 -2.41 -18.42 7.38
CA GLU A 55 -1.93 -18.29 8.76
C GLU A 55 -0.40 -18.17 8.88
N ASN A 56 0.36 -18.80 7.98
CA ASN A 56 1.83 -18.78 8.04
C ASN A 56 2.46 -17.60 7.30
N PHE A 57 1.72 -16.94 6.40
CA PHE A 57 2.23 -15.87 5.55
C PHE A 57 1.30 -14.66 5.61
N GLU A 58 1.55 -13.76 6.58
CA GLU A 58 0.68 -12.61 6.90
C GLU A 58 0.42 -11.65 5.72
N TRP A 59 1.32 -11.60 4.73
CA TRP A 59 1.16 -10.74 3.56
C TRP A 59 0.19 -11.32 2.50
N VAL A 60 -0.19 -12.59 2.64
CA VAL A 60 -1.04 -13.30 1.68
C VAL A 60 -2.50 -12.97 1.97
N ASP A 61 -3.10 -12.20 1.07
CA ASP A 61 -4.54 -11.95 1.06
C ASP A 61 -5.30 -13.20 0.58
N ALA A 62 -6.35 -13.59 1.32
CA ALA A 62 -7.13 -14.78 1.03
C ALA A 62 -7.87 -14.68 -0.32
N ASN A 63 -8.41 -13.50 -0.64
CA ASN A 63 -9.07 -13.26 -1.93
C ASN A 63 -8.06 -13.35 -3.07
N TRP A 64 -6.87 -12.79 -2.89
CA TRP A 64 -5.79 -12.92 -3.86
C TRP A 64 -5.39 -14.38 -4.07
N LEU A 65 -5.17 -15.15 -3.00
CA LEU A 65 -4.78 -16.55 -3.10
C LEU A 65 -5.85 -17.38 -3.83
N VAL A 66 -7.12 -17.22 -3.49
CA VAL A 66 -8.21 -18.06 -4.04
C VAL A 66 -8.70 -17.55 -5.39
N MET A 67 -9.01 -16.26 -5.50
CA MET A 67 -9.65 -15.66 -6.67
C MET A 67 -8.67 -14.99 -7.64
N GLY A 68 -7.40 -14.84 -7.27
CA GLY A 68 -6.40 -14.11 -8.08
C GLY A 68 -6.65 -12.61 -8.14
N GLN A 69 -7.44 -12.08 -7.20
CA GLN A 69 -7.80 -10.66 -7.12
C GLN A 69 -7.51 -10.16 -5.72
N LYS A 70 -6.70 -9.11 -5.61
CA LYS A 70 -6.53 -8.46 -4.31
C LYS A 70 -7.85 -7.81 -3.90
N SER A 71 -8.17 -7.94 -2.61
CA SER A 71 -9.28 -7.24 -1.97
C SER A 71 -9.39 -5.77 -2.41
N GLU A 72 -10.61 -5.31 -2.74
CA GLU A 72 -10.87 -3.91 -3.09
C GLU A 72 -10.49 -2.93 -1.98
N ALA A 73 -10.46 -3.38 -0.72
CA ALA A 73 -10.01 -2.57 0.40
C ALA A 73 -8.57 -2.06 0.22
N ASP A 74 -7.72 -2.81 -0.47
CA ASP A 74 -6.34 -2.41 -0.77
C ASP A 74 -6.28 -1.38 -1.92
N THR A 75 -7.25 -1.43 -2.83
CA THR A 75 -7.45 -0.42 -3.87
C THR A 75 -7.96 0.90 -3.27
N ASP A 76 -8.86 0.82 -2.30
CA ASP A 76 -9.40 2.00 -1.62
C ASP A 76 -8.34 2.71 -0.77
N LYS A 77 -7.45 1.96 -0.11
CA LYS A 77 -6.27 2.56 0.56
C LYS A 77 -5.39 3.33 -0.44
N LYS A 78 -5.11 2.78 -1.62
CA LYS A 78 -4.31 3.47 -2.65
C LYS A 78 -4.98 4.75 -3.16
N LYS A 79 -6.30 4.72 -3.37
CA LYS A 79 -7.08 5.93 -3.72
C LYS A 79 -7.03 6.95 -2.60
N LEU A 80 -7.14 6.52 -1.34
CA LEU A 80 -7.05 7.41 -0.20
C LEU A 80 -5.67 8.08 -0.12
N TYR A 81 -4.58 7.31 -0.29
CA TYR A 81 -3.22 7.86 -0.33
C TYR A 81 -3.03 8.88 -1.46
N SER A 82 -3.58 8.64 -2.66
CA SER A 82 -3.46 9.59 -3.77
C SER A 82 -4.23 10.89 -3.51
N VAL A 83 -5.43 10.80 -2.90
CA VAL A 83 -6.19 11.98 -2.48
C VAL A 83 -5.42 12.78 -1.43
N ILE A 84 -4.86 12.12 -0.41
CA ILE A 84 -4.07 12.77 0.64
C ILE A 84 -2.85 13.49 0.04
N ALA A 85 -2.11 12.84 -0.86
CA ALA A 85 -0.94 13.44 -1.51
C ALA A 85 -1.31 14.70 -2.32
N MET A 86 -2.45 14.67 -3.02
CA MET A 86 -2.93 15.81 -3.79
C MET A 86 -3.40 16.96 -2.90
N GLN A 87 -4.07 16.65 -1.78
CA GLN A 87 -4.43 17.63 -0.77
C GLN A 87 -3.21 18.29 -0.13
N GLN A 88 -2.18 17.51 0.21
CA GLN A 88 -0.95 18.03 0.81
C GLN A 88 -0.26 19.06 -0.11
N LYS A 89 -0.15 18.75 -1.40
CA LYS A 89 0.39 19.68 -2.40
C LYS A 89 -0.42 20.98 -2.50
N THR A 90 -1.74 20.88 -2.38
CA THR A 90 -2.64 22.04 -2.39
C THR A 90 -2.42 22.91 -1.15
N ILE A 91 -2.31 22.29 0.03
CA ILE A 91 -2.04 22.97 1.30
C ILE A 91 -0.69 23.69 1.25
N GLU A 92 0.36 23.06 0.72
CA GLU A 92 1.68 23.71 0.56
C GLU A 92 1.63 24.94 -0.35
N GLY A 93 0.87 24.87 -1.45
CA GLY A 93 0.66 26.01 -2.35
C GLY A 93 -0.10 27.15 -1.68
N GLN A 94 -1.13 26.81 -0.89
CA GLN A 94 -1.89 27.77 -0.10
C GLN A 94 -1.03 28.43 0.97
N GLN A 95 -0.21 27.66 1.70
CA GLN A 95 0.68 28.19 2.74
C GLN A 95 1.66 29.22 2.16
N LYS A 96 2.29 28.93 1.02
CA LYS A 96 3.17 29.89 0.34
C LYS A 96 2.44 31.18 -0.06
N THR A 97 1.18 31.08 -0.43
CA THR A 97 0.36 32.25 -0.78
C THR A 97 0.03 33.08 0.46
N ILE A 98 -0.34 32.42 1.56
CA ILE A 98 -0.56 33.05 2.86
C ILE A 98 0.70 33.79 3.31
N ASP A 99 1.88 33.16 3.27
CA ASP A 99 3.13 33.78 3.70
C ASP A 99 3.46 35.07 2.92
N ARG A 100 3.23 35.06 1.60
CA ARG A 100 3.43 36.23 0.74
C ARG A 100 2.47 37.37 1.08
N LEU A 101 1.19 37.05 1.29
CA LEU A 101 0.18 38.05 1.62
C LEU A 101 0.41 38.64 3.01
N THR A 102 0.76 37.80 3.99
CA THR A 102 1.14 38.25 5.34
C THR A 102 2.34 39.20 5.31
N THR A 103 3.36 38.87 4.51
CA THR A 103 4.55 39.75 4.34
C THR A 103 4.17 41.12 3.77
N LYS A 104 3.31 41.15 2.73
CA LYS A 104 2.82 42.41 2.15
C LYS A 104 2.04 43.25 3.15
N LEU A 105 1.11 42.64 3.89
CA LEU A 105 0.29 43.34 4.88
C LEU A 105 1.16 44.00 5.95
N VAL A 106 2.19 43.29 6.42
CA VAL A 106 3.16 43.87 7.37
C VAL A 106 3.90 45.06 6.75
N GLN A 107 4.35 44.97 5.50
CA GLN A 107 5.03 46.09 4.82
C GLN A 107 4.13 47.32 4.66
N ASP A 108 2.87 47.12 4.27
CA ASP A 108 1.91 48.22 4.07
C ASP A 108 1.63 48.97 5.38
N LEU A 109 1.49 48.25 6.50
CA LEU A 109 1.34 48.86 7.85
C LEU A 109 2.54 49.72 8.25
N HIS A 110 3.77 49.30 7.93
CA HIS A 110 4.97 50.10 8.22
C HIS A 110 5.10 51.31 7.29
N GLY A 111 4.64 51.20 6.04
CA GLY A 111 4.61 52.29 5.06
C GLY A 111 3.62 53.41 5.40
N GLU A 112 2.45 53.08 5.95
CA GLU A 112 1.45 54.07 6.39
C GLU A 112 1.91 54.88 7.61
N SER A 113 2.65 54.27 8.55
CA SER A 113 3.20 54.98 9.71
C SER A 113 4.23 56.05 9.32
N SER A 114 4.92 55.91 8.18
CA SER A 114 5.93 56.89 7.73
C SER A 114 5.31 58.07 6.98
N LYS A 115 4.16 57.88 6.30
CA LYS A 115 3.48 58.96 5.57
C LYS A 115 2.73 59.94 6.49
N LYS A 116 2.22 59.48 7.64
CA LYS A 116 1.48 60.35 8.57
C LYS A 116 2.35 61.37 9.31
N VAL A 117 3.66 61.17 9.37
CA VAL A 117 4.61 62.08 10.03
C VAL A 117 5.05 63.23 9.10
N ALA A 118 4.93 63.05 7.77
CA ALA A 118 5.37 64.04 6.78
C ALA A 118 4.35 65.16 6.48
N ASP A 119 3.10 65.04 6.95
CA ASP A 119 1.99 65.96 6.62
C ASP A 119 1.60 66.90 7.79
N VAL A 120 2.44 66.99 8.83
CA VAL A 120 2.22 67.86 10.03
C VAL A 120 3.32 68.93 10.16
N GLY A 121 3.96 69.32 9.06
CA GLY A 121 5.04 70.31 9.01
C GLY A 121 4.64 71.59 8.28
#